data_AF-A0A7C1W719-F1
#
_entry.id   AF-A0A7C1W719-F1
#
_cell.length_a   1.000
_cell.length_b   1.000
_cell.length_c   1.000
_cell.angle_alpha   90.00
_cell.angle_beta   90.00
_cell.angle_gamma   90.00
#
_symmetry.space_group_name_H-M   'P 1'
#
loop_
_entity.id
_entity.type
_entity.pdbx_description
1 polymer ?
#
loop_
_entity_poly.entity_id
_entity_poly.type
_entity_poly.pdbx_seq_one_letter_code
_entity_poly.pdbx_strand_id
1 'polypeptide(L)'
;MKLFSKQALITLGFVIMAPMTANAATVHLDAKTNTNTNAVELSLKAGTYTVNPFKDDTYTAWNAWNGTVTGCDGAGANCSKGWINSYSIVTPTETIFTSNLGRYANAELALADALGATFTLASDAIVKFFIKDSNSKDNIGGMSLNVSAVPIPAAAFLFAPALLGFMGLRRRAQKSVA
;
A
#
# COMPACT_ATOMS: atom_id res chain seq x y z
N MET A 1 35.20 29.25 51.15
CA MET A 1 34.48 28.05 51.62
C MET A 1 33.08 28.04 51.00
N LYS A 2 32.77 26.96 50.25
CA LYS A 2 31.48 26.52 49.68
C LYS A 2 30.86 27.29 48.49
N LEU A 3 30.93 26.58 47.35
CA LEU A 3 30.34 26.85 46.04
C LEU A 3 28.81 26.85 46.07
N PHE A 4 28.20 27.77 45.31
CA PHE A 4 26.78 27.71 44.94
C PHE A 4 26.56 26.65 43.87
N SER A 5 25.83 25.60 44.24
CA SER A 5 25.37 24.52 43.34
C SER A 5 24.28 25.04 42.41
N LYS A 6 24.55 25.11 41.11
CA LYS A 6 23.54 25.33 40.07
C LYS A 6 22.86 23.99 39.77
N GLN A 7 21.64 23.82 40.27
CA GLN A 7 20.79 22.70 39.87
C GLN A 7 20.38 22.88 38.40
N ALA A 8 20.98 22.07 37.53
CA ALA A 8 20.56 21.95 36.14
C ALA A 8 19.29 21.10 36.12
N LEU A 9 18.14 21.76 35.98
CA LEU A 9 16.86 21.11 35.76
C LEU A 9 16.89 20.48 34.35
N ILE A 10 17.11 19.17 34.26
CA ILE A 10 16.97 18.42 33.01
C ILE A 10 15.47 18.17 32.82
N THR A 11 14.80 19.04 32.09
CA THR A 11 13.43 18.80 31.63
C THR A 11 13.48 17.68 30.59
N LEU A 12 13.11 16.47 31.03
CA LEU A 12 12.91 15.32 30.15
C LEU A 12 11.66 15.60 29.30
N GLY A 13 11.87 16.18 28.11
CA GLY A 13 10.80 16.45 27.16
C GLY A 13 10.19 15.14 26.69
N PHE A 14 9.01 14.80 27.22
CA PHE A 14 8.17 13.74 26.69
C PHE A 14 7.73 14.14 25.28
N VAL A 15 8.35 13.56 24.25
CA VAL A 15 7.84 13.67 22.87
C VAL A 15 6.58 12.81 22.82
N ILE A 16 5.42 13.47 22.90
CA ILE A 16 4.13 12.84 22.63
C ILE A 16 4.11 12.51 21.13
N MET A 17 4.51 11.29 20.77
CA MET A 17 4.29 10.76 19.42
C MET A 17 2.77 10.58 19.26
N ALA A 18 2.12 11.58 18.65
CA ALA A 18 0.74 11.43 18.23
C ALA A 18 0.65 10.21 17.30
N PRO A 19 -0.29 9.28 17.51
CA PRO A 19 -0.49 8.18 16.58
C PRO A 19 -0.90 8.78 15.24
N MET A 20 -0.05 8.61 14.22
CA MET A 20 -0.43 8.91 12.85
C MET A 20 -1.53 7.92 12.47
N THR A 21 -2.78 8.37 12.46
CA THR A 21 -3.90 7.55 12.00
C THR A 21 -3.66 7.20 10.54
N ALA A 22 -3.39 5.92 10.26
CA ALA A 22 -3.36 5.42 8.89
C ALA A 22 -4.76 5.57 8.31
N ASN A 23 -4.96 6.54 7.40
CA ASN A 23 -6.20 6.62 6.65
C ASN A 23 -6.24 5.45 5.66
N ALA A 24 -7.21 4.57 5.85
CA ALA A 24 -7.53 3.49 4.93
C ALA A 24 -8.73 3.91 4.08
N ALA A 25 -8.64 3.74 2.77
CA ALA A 25 -9.71 3.98 1.81
C ALA A 25 -10.04 2.69 1.07
N THR A 26 -11.33 2.45 0.84
CA THR A 26 -11.79 1.30 0.05
C THR A 26 -12.05 1.73 -1.39
N VAL A 27 -11.56 0.93 -2.33
CA VAL A 27 -11.80 1.10 -3.77
C VAL A 27 -12.47 -0.15 -4.30
N HIS A 28 -13.65 0.00 -4.89
CA HIS A 28 -14.36 -1.07 -5.58
C HIS A 28 -14.20 -0.92 -7.08
N LEU A 29 -13.76 -2.00 -7.74
CA LEU A 29 -13.54 -2.06 -9.18
C LEU A 29 -14.51 -3.08 -9.78
N ASP A 30 -15.54 -2.60 -10.45
CA ASP A 30 -16.38 -3.43 -11.30
C ASP A 30 -15.61 -3.78 -12.59
N ALA A 31 -15.48 -5.08 -12.89
CA ALA A 31 -14.65 -5.53 -14.01
C ALA A 31 -15.17 -5.13 -15.39
N LYS A 32 -16.45 -4.76 -15.49
CA LYS A 32 -17.09 -4.31 -16.72
C LYS A 32 -17.00 -2.80 -16.90
N THR A 33 -17.17 -2.06 -15.81
CA THR A 33 -17.29 -0.59 -15.86
C THR A 33 -16.00 0.15 -15.52
N ASN A 34 -15.16 -0.35 -14.60
CA ASN A 34 -13.97 0.36 -14.15
C ASN A 34 -12.73 -0.04 -14.98
N THR A 35 -12.67 0.48 -16.20
CA THR A 35 -11.57 0.27 -17.15
C THR A 35 -10.56 1.44 -17.12
N ASN A 36 -9.50 1.38 -17.93
CA ASN A 36 -8.51 2.46 -18.04
C ASN A 36 -9.09 3.80 -18.53
N THR A 37 -10.27 3.79 -19.16
CA THR A 37 -10.98 5.01 -19.60
C THR A 37 -12.06 5.47 -18.61
N ASN A 38 -12.38 4.66 -17.60
CA ASN A 38 -13.37 4.96 -16.55
C ASN A 38 -12.85 4.46 -15.18
N ALA A 39 -11.65 4.89 -14.83
CA ALA A 39 -10.98 4.45 -13.62
C ALA A 39 -11.62 5.09 -12.38
N VAL A 40 -11.53 4.39 -11.24
CA VAL A 40 -11.84 4.98 -9.94
C VAL A 40 -10.67 5.86 -9.52
N GLU A 41 -10.96 7.12 -9.21
CA GLU A 41 -9.96 8.12 -8.83
C GLU A 41 -9.96 8.36 -7.32
N LEU A 42 -8.78 8.33 -6.71
CA LEU A 42 -8.59 8.61 -5.29
C LEU A 42 -7.53 9.69 -5.10
N SER A 43 -7.93 10.79 -4.47
CA SER A 43 -7.02 11.88 -4.08
C SER A 43 -6.24 11.47 -2.84
N LEU A 44 -4.93 11.29 -3.00
CA LEU A 44 -4.03 10.88 -1.94
C LEU A 44 -3.00 11.97 -1.64
N LYS A 45 -2.59 12.05 -0.37
CA LYS A 45 -1.49 12.91 0.06
C LYS A 45 -0.14 12.29 -0.29
N ALA A 46 0.92 13.10 -0.35
CA ALA A 46 2.29 12.59 -0.43
C ALA A 46 2.54 11.51 0.65
N GLY A 47 3.21 10.42 0.30
CA GLY A 47 3.46 9.29 1.20
C GLY A 47 3.54 7.94 0.50
N THR A 48 3.86 6.91 1.27
CA THR A 48 3.89 5.51 0.81
C THR A 48 2.57 4.82 1.14
N TYR A 49 2.03 4.08 0.19
CA TYR A 49 0.75 3.39 0.31
C TYR A 49 0.90 1.91 -0.02
N THR A 50 0.17 1.07 0.72
CA THR A 50 -0.09 -0.33 0.37
C THR A 50 -1.50 -0.48 -0.17
N VAL A 51 -1.64 -1.38 -1.13
CA VAL A 51 -2.93 -1.76 -1.73
C VAL A 51 -3.08 -3.25 -1.61
N ASN A 52 -4.11 -3.70 -0.89
CA ASN A 52 -4.36 -5.12 -0.65
C ASN A 52 -5.77 -5.49 -1.13
N PRO A 53 -5.90 -6.47 -2.03
CA PRO A 53 -7.19 -7.07 -2.36
C PRO A 53 -7.83 -7.72 -1.14
N PHE A 54 -9.16 -7.61 -1.03
CA PHE A 54 -9.93 -8.27 0.02
C PHE A 54 -11.34 -8.61 -0.47
N LYS A 55 -12.04 -9.46 0.29
CA LYS A 55 -13.45 -9.77 0.07
C LYS A 55 -14.32 -8.92 0.97
N ASP A 56 -15.35 -8.33 0.40
CA ASP A 56 -16.48 -7.72 1.09
C ASP A 56 -17.80 -8.17 0.44
N ASP A 57 -18.91 -7.51 0.78
CA ASP A 57 -20.22 -7.80 0.21
C ASP A 57 -20.36 -7.34 -1.26
N THR A 58 -19.38 -6.59 -1.77
CA THR A 58 -19.40 -6.03 -3.13
C THR A 58 -18.68 -6.94 -4.12
N TYR A 59 -17.41 -7.24 -3.87
CA TYR A 59 -16.56 -7.95 -4.83
C TYR A 59 -15.58 -8.91 -4.16
N THR A 60 -15.11 -9.89 -4.94
CA THR A 60 -14.14 -10.90 -4.49
C THR A 60 -13.01 -11.03 -5.51
N ALA A 61 -13.35 -11.37 -6.75
CA ALA A 61 -12.47 -11.43 -7.90
C ALA A 61 -13.30 -11.26 -9.19
N TRP A 62 -12.68 -11.29 -10.35
CA TRP A 62 -13.37 -11.10 -11.63
C TRP A 62 -13.04 -12.18 -12.65
N ASN A 63 -13.89 -12.32 -13.67
CA ASN A 63 -13.71 -13.28 -14.76
C ASN A 63 -13.91 -12.58 -16.11
N ALA A 64 -12.93 -12.74 -17.00
CA ALA A 64 -12.86 -12.08 -18.31
C ALA A 64 -13.68 -12.77 -19.42
N TRP A 65 -14.43 -13.83 -19.09
CA TRP A 65 -15.05 -14.74 -20.05
C TRP A 65 -16.51 -15.02 -19.70
N ASN A 66 -17.23 -14.03 -19.19
CA ASN A 66 -18.64 -14.12 -18.80
C ASN A 66 -18.92 -15.28 -17.84
N GLY A 67 -17.99 -15.52 -16.90
CA GLY A 67 -18.09 -16.61 -15.92
C GLY A 67 -17.69 -17.98 -16.46
N THR A 68 -17.23 -18.08 -17.70
CA THR A 68 -16.71 -19.34 -18.24
C THR A 68 -15.47 -19.78 -17.47
N VAL A 69 -15.48 -21.04 -17.02
CA VAL A 69 -14.38 -21.70 -16.33
C VAL A 69 -14.08 -23.01 -17.05
N THR A 70 -12.84 -23.20 -17.52
CA THR A 70 -12.43 -24.39 -18.26
C THR A 70 -10.95 -24.71 -18.09
N GLY A 71 -10.61 -25.99 -18.14
CA GLY A 71 -9.22 -26.46 -18.22
C GLY A 71 -8.42 -26.24 -16.94
N CYS A 72 -9.08 -26.29 -15.78
CA CYS A 72 -8.41 -26.23 -14.48
C CYS A 72 -7.80 -27.60 -14.13
N ASP A 73 -6.76 -27.59 -13.29
CA ASP A 73 -6.25 -28.80 -12.65
C ASP A 73 -7.17 -29.29 -11.51
N GLY A 74 -6.77 -30.38 -10.84
CA GLY A 74 -7.53 -30.97 -9.73
C GLY A 74 -7.64 -30.09 -8.48
N ALA A 75 -6.83 -29.03 -8.35
CA ALA A 75 -6.91 -28.05 -7.28
C ALA A 75 -7.80 -26.84 -7.65
N GLY A 76 -8.31 -26.79 -8.89
CA GLY A 76 -9.05 -25.65 -9.39
C GLY A 76 -8.15 -24.46 -9.75
N ALA A 77 -6.86 -24.68 -9.94
CA ALA A 77 -5.91 -23.69 -10.42
C ALA A 77 -5.56 -23.95 -11.90
N ASN A 78 -4.66 -23.12 -12.44
CA ASN A 78 -4.10 -23.27 -13.79
C ASN A 78 -5.16 -23.38 -14.90
N CYS A 79 -6.31 -22.72 -14.72
CA CYS A 79 -7.40 -22.80 -15.69
C CYS A 79 -7.02 -22.12 -17.01
N SER A 80 -7.46 -22.66 -18.15
CA SER A 80 -7.36 -21.95 -19.43
C SER A 80 -8.26 -20.71 -19.47
N LYS A 81 -9.45 -20.79 -18.85
CA LYS A 81 -10.36 -19.67 -18.58
C LYS A 81 -10.87 -19.81 -17.16
N GLY A 82 -10.93 -18.72 -16.42
CA GLY A 82 -11.30 -18.77 -15.01
C GLY A 82 -11.36 -17.39 -14.36
N TRP A 83 -11.45 -17.37 -13.05
CA TRP A 83 -11.38 -16.17 -12.24
C TRP A 83 -9.93 -15.68 -12.11
N ILE A 84 -9.75 -14.36 -12.05
CA ILE A 84 -8.47 -13.65 -12.05
C ILE A 84 -8.49 -12.60 -10.95
N ASN A 85 -7.31 -12.22 -10.47
CA ASN A 85 -7.10 -11.27 -9.37
C ASN A 85 -6.29 -10.03 -9.78
N SER A 86 -6.28 -9.70 -11.07
CA SER A 86 -5.41 -8.62 -11.55
C SER A 86 -6.10 -7.27 -11.56
N TYR A 87 -5.35 -6.22 -11.20
CA TYR A 87 -5.79 -4.83 -11.23
C TYR A 87 -4.63 -3.89 -11.60
N SER A 88 -4.94 -2.64 -11.89
CA SER A 88 -3.98 -1.61 -12.27
C SER A 88 -4.08 -0.39 -11.38
N ILE A 89 -2.92 0.22 -11.11
CA ILE A 89 -2.77 1.49 -10.40
C ILE A 89 -2.00 2.43 -11.33
N VAL A 90 -2.48 3.66 -11.50
CA VAL A 90 -1.73 4.72 -12.18
C VAL A 90 -1.48 5.85 -11.20
N THR A 91 -0.21 6.14 -10.96
CA THR A 91 0.26 7.31 -10.23
C THR A 91 0.78 8.35 -11.24
N PRO A 92 1.17 9.56 -10.81
CA PRO A 92 1.77 10.54 -11.71
C PRO A 92 3.07 10.08 -12.38
N THR A 93 3.78 9.13 -11.78
CA THR A 93 5.13 8.71 -12.22
C THR A 93 5.18 7.31 -12.81
N GLU A 94 4.19 6.46 -12.53
CA GLU A 94 4.22 5.07 -12.94
C GLU A 94 2.84 4.46 -13.17
N THR A 95 2.82 3.37 -13.93
CA THR A 95 1.68 2.47 -14.04
C THR A 95 2.09 1.11 -13.48
N ILE A 96 1.37 0.64 -12.48
CA ILE A 96 1.61 -0.64 -11.81
C ILE A 96 0.50 -1.60 -12.23
N PHE A 97 0.89 -2.75 -12.78
CA PHE A 97 -0.02 -3.87 -13.02
C PHE A 97 0.25 -4.95 -11.98
N THR A 98 -0.76 -5.31 -11.20
CA THR A 98 -0.65 -6.30 -10.14
C THR A 98 -1.43 -7.54 -10.56
N SER A 99 -0.75 -8.68 -10.64
CA SER A 99 -1.32 -9.98 -10.99
C SER A 99 -0.36 -11.09 -10.63
N ASN A 100 -0.87 -12.24 -10.21
CA ASN A 100 -0.07 -13.47 -10.13
C ASN A 100 -0.11 -14.31 -11.43
N LEU A 101 -0.78 -13.79 -12.48
CA LEU A 101 -1.03 -14.46 -13.78
C LEU A 101 -1.87 -15.74 -13.72
N GLY A 102 -2.31 -16.15 -12.53
CA GLY A 102 -3.12 -17.33 -12.28
C GLY A 102 -4.57 -17.17 -12.74
N ARG A 103 -5.20 -18.30 -13.02
CA ARG A 103 -6.63 -18.42 -13.36
C ARG A 103 -7.24 -19.56 -12.57
N TYR A 104 -8.41 -19.31 -12.01
CA TYR A 104 -8.97 -20.15 -10.96
C TYR A 104 -10.40 -20.58 -11.23
N ALA A 105 -10.79 -21.70 -10.63
CA ALA A 105 -12.12 -22.28 -10.83
C ALA A 105 -13.23 -21.42 -10.21
N ASN A 106 -12.92 -20.63 -9.19
CA ASN A 106 -13.86 -19.73 -8.52
C ASN A 106 -13.17 -18.44 -8.03
N ALA A 107 -13.98 -17.47 -7.61
CA ALA A 107 -13.52 -16.16 -7.17
C ALA A 107 -12.68 -16.21 -5.89
N GLU A 108 -13.06 -17.09 -4.96
CA GLU A 108 -12.39 -17.25 -3.66
C GLU A 108 -10.95 -17.74 -3.82
N LEU A 109 -10.71 -18.73 -4.69
CA LEU A 109 -9.37 -19.20 -5.01
C LEU A 109 -8.54 -18.09 -5.67
N ALA A 110 -9.14 -17.33 -6.60
CA ALA A 110 -8.44 -16.20 -7.21
C ALA A 110 -8.03 -15.15 -6.18
N LEU A 111 -8.90 -14.82 -5.23
CA LEU A 111 -8.58 -13.88 -4.16
C LEU A 111 -7.52 -14.43 -3.20
N ALA A 112 -7.56 -15.71 -2.86
CA ALA A 112 -6.60 -16.33 -1.94
C ALA A 112 -5.15 -16.20 -2.41
N ASP A 113 -4.93 -16.20 -3.72
CA ASP A 113 -3.62 -16.01 -4.33
C ASP A 113 -3.36 -14.58 -4.86
N ALA A 114 -4.24 -13.62 -4.53
CA ALA A 114 -4.10 -12.24 -4.98
C ALA A 114 -2.87 -11.55 -4.39
N LEU A 115 -2.15 -10.80 -5.23
CA LEU A 115 -1.01 -10.01 -4.81
C LEU A 115 -1.45 -8.60 -4.43
N GLY A 116 -0.80 -8.04 -3.40
CA GLY A 116 -0.88 -6.62 -3.10
C GLY A 116 0.13 -5.79 -3.89
N ALA A 117 0.06 -4.47 -3.74
CA ALA A 117 1.00 -3.52 -4.33
C ALA A 117 1.45 -2.48 -3.30
N THR A 118 2.59 -1.83 -3.57
CA THR A 118 3.07 -0.69 -2.80
C THR A 118 3.58 0.38 -3.76
N PHE A 119 3.24 1.64 -3.50
CA PHE A 119 3.74 2.79 -4.27
C PHE A 119 4.00 3.98 -3.36
N THR A 120 4.78 4.95 -3.85
CA THR A 120 5.08 6.19 -3.12
C THR A 120 4.75 7.41 -3.97
N LEU A 121 4.09 8.39 -3.36
CA LEU A 121 3.78 9.68 -3.94
C LEU A 121 4.72 10.74 -3.36
N ALA A 122 5.48 11.43 -4.23
CA ALA A 122 6.35 12.53 -3.82
C ALA A 122 5.57 13.81 -3.45
N SER A 123 4.36 13.96 -3.98
CA SER A 123 3.44 15.06 -3.72
C SER A 123 2.01 14.53 -3.68
N ASP A 124 1.08 15.36 -3.20
CA ASP A 124 -0.35 15.10 -3.33
C ASP A 124 -0.71 14.82 -4.80
N ALA A 125 -1.55 13.82 -5.04
CA ALA A 125 -1.90 13.38 -6.38
C ALA A 125 -3.24 12.63 -6.44
N ILE A 126 -3.81 12.58 -7.63
CA ILE A 126 -4.90 11.67 -7.96
C ILE A 126 -4.29 10.35 -8.44
N VAL A 127 -4.66 9.25 -7.80
CA VAL A 127 -4.29 7.89 -8.19
C VAL A 127 -5.49 7.21 -8.81
N LYS A 128 -5.28 6.53 -9.94
CA LYS A 128 -6.35 5.85 -10.69
C LYS A 128 -6.25 4.35 -10.51
N PHE A 129 -7.40 3.70 -10.27
CA PHE A 129 -7.52 2.26 -10.09
C PHE A 129 -8.50 1.71 -11.11
N PHE A 130 -8.14 0.61 -11.78
CA PHE A 130 -9.00 -0.02 -12.78
C PHE A 130 -8.62 -1.48 -13.06
N ILE A 131 -9.52 -2.18 -13.74
CA ILE A 131 -9.27 -3.50 -14.32
C ILE A 131 -8.95 -3.31 -15.81
N LYS A 132 -7.84 -3.92 -16.26
CA LYS A 132 -7.42 -3.87 -17.65
C LYS A 132 -7.83 -5.15 -18.37
N ASP A 133 -8.70 -4.99 -19.37
CA ASP A 133 -9.03 -6.03 -20.32
C ASP A 133 -9.37 -5.40 -21.68
N SER A 134 -9.09 -6.11 -22.78
CA SER A 134 -9.37 -5.63 -24.13
C SER A 134 -10.86 -5.72 -24.48
N ASN A 135 -11.61 -6.60 -23.82
CA ASN A 135 -13.05 -6.73 -23.98
C ASN A 135 -13.76 -6.67 -22.62
N SER A 136 -13.91 -5.50 -22.00
CA SER A 136 -14.55 -5.45 -20.67
C SER A 136 -16.04 -5.82 -20.68
N LYS A 137 -16.70 -5.93 -21.85
CA LYS A 137 -18.16 -6.12 -21.95
C LYS A 137 -18.63 -7.50 -21.49
N ASP A 138 -17.80 -8.52 -21.65
CA ASP A 138 -18.08 -9.89 -21.19
C ASP A 138 -17.49 -10.16 -19.80
N ASN A 139 -16.91 -9.16 -19.14
CA ASN A 139 -16.43 -9.33 -17.77
C ASN A 139 -17.59 -9.46 -16.79
N ILE A 140 -17.35 -10.24 -15.73
CA ILE A 140 -18.24 -10.33 -14.55
C ILE A 140 -17.42 -10.18 -13.27
N GLY A 141 -18.11 -9.79 -12.19
CA GLY A 141 -17.48 -9.60 -10.89
C GLY A 141 -16.66 -8.32 -10.81
N GLY A 142 -15.66 -8.32 -9.93
CA GLY A 142 -14.86 -7.15 -9.64
C GLY A 142 -13.83 -7.40 -8.54
N MET A 143 -13.16 -6.34 -8.08
CA MET A 143 -12.22 -6.41 -6.96
C MET A 143 -12.48 -5.31 -5.95
N SER A 144 -12.38 -5.65 -4.66
CA SER A 144 -12.35 -4.69 -3.56
C SER A 144 -10.90 -4.55 -3.09
N LEU A 145 -10.42 -3.30 -3.03
CA LEU A 145 -9.04 -2.96 -2.67
C LEU A 145 -9.02 -2.07 -1.44
N ASN A 146 -8.22 -2.43 -0.45
CA ASN A 146 -7.93 -1.58 0.70
C ASN A 146 -6.64 -0.81 0.41
N VAL A 147 -6.73 0.52 0.37
CA VAL A 147 -5.61 1.44 0.15
C VAL A 147 -5.27 2.08 1.48
N SER A 148 -4.07 1.84 2.01
CA SER A 148 -3.67 2.37 3.32
C SER A 148 -2.29 3.00 3.29
N ALA A 149 -2.16 4.18 3.92
CA ALA A 149 -0.86 4.82 4.11
C ALA A 149 0.01 3.97 5.04
N VAL A 150 1.27 3.75 4.65
CA VAL A 150 2.26 3.09 5.50
C VAL A 150 2.79 4.13 6.49
N PRO A 151 2.58 3.96 7.81
CA PRO A 151 3.12 4.88 8.80
C PRO A 151 4.64 4.95 8.70
N ILE A 152 5.20 6.16 8.74
CA ILE A 152 6.64 6.33 8.80
C ILE A 152 7.13 5.61 10.08
N PRO A 153 8.09 4.66 9.99
CA PRO A 153 8.55 3.93 11.14
C PRO A 153 9.03 4.89 12.23
N ALA A 154 8.68 4.64 13.49
CA ALA A 154 9.14 5.45 14.62
C ALA A 154 10.68 5.59 14.65
N ALA A 155 11.39 4.59 14.11
CA ALA A 155 12.83 4.63 13.92
C ALA A 155 13.31 5.85 13.09
N ALA A 156 12.55 6.31 12.09
CA ALA A 156 12.85 7.52 11.33
C ALA A 156 13.03 8.74 12.26
N PHE A 157 12.19 8.85 13.29
CA PHE A 157 12.28 9.90 14.29
C PHE A 157 13.42 9.72 15.30
N LEU A 158 13.91 8.49 15.50
CA LEU A 158 15.07 8.21 16.36
C LEU A 158 16.40 8.59 15.70
N PHE A 159 16.46 8.71 14.36
CA PHE A 159 17.68 9.12 13.68
C PHE A 159 18.08 10.56 13.99
N ALA A 160 17.13 11.48 14.13
CA ALA A 160 17.43 12.89 14.45
C ALA A 160 18.16 13.07 15.80
N PRO A 161 17.64 12.58 16.95
CA PRO A 161 18.36 12.67 18.22
C PRO A 161 19.62 11.81 18.24
N ALA A 162 19.64 10.66 17.55
CA ALA A 162 20.85 9.84 17.44
C ALA A 162 21.99 10.57 16.70
N LEU A 163 21.69 11.19 15.54
CA LEU A 163 22.64 12.02 14.79
C LEU A 163 23.17 13.17 15.64
N LEU A 164 22.28 13.88 16.35
CA LEU A 164 22.67 14.95 17.27
C LEU A 164 23.56 14.42 18.42
N GLY A 165 23.23 13.26 18.98
CA GLY A 165 24.03 12.58 20.00
C GLY A 165 25.42 12.21 19.52
N PHE A 166 25.53 11.62 18.32
CA PHE A 166 26.82 11.28 17.70
C PHE A 166 27.66 12.51 17.35
N MET A 167 27.05 13.60 16.87
CA MET A 167 27.75 14.87 16.65
C MET A 167 28.27 15.47 17.97
N GLY A 168 27.50 15.35 19.06
CA GLY A 168 27.91 15.76 20.39
C GLY A 168 29.11 14.97 20.94
N LEU A 169 29.10 13.64 20.76
CA LEU A 169 30.21 12.76 21.15
C LEU A 169 31.49 13.06 20.37
N ARG A 170 31.38 13.32 19.05
CA ARG A 170 32.52 13.72 18.20
C ARG A 170 33.22 14.97 18.72
N ARG A 171 32.46 15.99 19.14
CA ARG A 171 33.04 17.24 19.69
C ARG A 171 33.79 17.02 21.00
N ARG A 172 33.38 16.05 21.82
CA ARG A 172 34.07 15.72 23.08
C ARG A 172 35.36 14.94 22.83
N ALA A 173 35.35 14.00 21.88
CA ALA A 173 36.54 13.25 21.51
C ALA A 173 37.69 14.16 21.03
N GLN A 174 37.40 15.18 20.22
CA GLN A 174 38.43 16.12 19.75
C GLN A 174 38.98 17.05 20.85
N LYS A 175 38.23 17.27 21.94
CA LYS A 175 38.68 18.06 23.08
C LYS A 175 39.55 17.29 24.08
N SER A 176 39.57 15.96 23.98
CA SER A 176 40.35 15.09 24.88
C SER A 176 41.74 14.73 24.34
N VAL A 177 42.11 15.23 23.15
CA VAL A 177 43.42 15.01 22.48
C VAL A 177 44.30 16.27 22.56
N ALA A 178 44.00 17.19 23.48
CA ALA A 178 44.81 18.37 23.81
C ALA A 178 45.27 18.31 25.25
#